data_AF-C3XHH6-F1
#
_entry.id   AF-C3XHH6-F1
#
_cell.length_a   1.000
_cell.length_b   1.000
_cell.length_c   1.000
_cell.angle_alpha   90.00
_cell.angle_beta   90.00
_cell.angle_gamma   90.00
#
_symmetry.space_group_name_H-M   'P 1'
#
loop_
_entity.id
_entity.type
_entity.pdbx_description
1 polymer ?
#
loop_
_entity_poly.entity_id
_entity_poly.type
_entity_poly.pdbx_seq_one_letter_code
_entity_poly.pdbx_strand_id
1 'polypeptide(L)'
;MKSLGLIKKALVGSIATLCIASIAYGEELKVCETKQDKMSGCIEMIEGEESYTNTPYKNGKIHGVVEDSMLYCEGAWMGESKVPYVNGKKEGEAQLFVNTKLVATIKYTNDKFVSGKCTNGKALSKSGPSDAISSPNACSGGYVCPVE
;
A
#
# COMPACT_ATOMS: atom_id res chain seq x y z
N MET A 1 56.64 15.02 -53.65
CA MET A 1 56.05 16.21 -54.29
C MET A 1 54.56 16.26 -53.95
N LYS A 2 54.07 17.40 -53.45
CA LYS A 2 52.67 17.94 -53.44
C LYS A 2 51.59 17.08 -52.73
N SER A 3 51.12 17.38 -51.50
CA SER A 3 50.33 18.51 -50.94
C SER A 3 48.81 18.44 -51.16
N LEU A 4 48.06 18.77 -50.08
CA LEU A 4 46.64 19.25 -50.02
C LEU A 4 45.58 18.15 -50.21
N GLY A 5 44.47 18.04 -49.47
CA GLY A 5 43.84 18.88 -48.44
C GLY A 5 42.30 18.83 -48.57
N LEU A 6 41.60 18.48 -47.47
CA LEU A 6 40.32 19.04 -46.97
C LEU A 6 38.91 18.58 -47.47
N ILE A 7 38.14 18.05 -46.47
CA ILE A 7 36.72 18.29 -46.06
C ILE A 7 35.56 17.60 -46.84
N LYS A 8 34.71 16.82 -46.11
CA LYS A 8 33.30 17.18 -45.77
C LYS A 8 32.66 16.22 -44.75
N LYS A 9 31.95 16.83 -43.79
CA LYS A 9 31.21 16.30 -42.64
C LYS A 9 29.98 15.48 -43.07
N ALA A 10 29.55 14.52 -42.25
CA ALA A 10 28.17 14.45 -41.72
C ALA A 10 28.03 13.36 -40.64
N LEU A 11 27.40 13.76 -39.54
CA LEU A 11 26.94 12.96 -38.42
C LEU A 11 25.53 12.40 -38.74
N VAL A 12 25.05 11.50 -37.87
CA VAL A 12 23.63 11.16 -37.58
C VAL A 12 23.07 9.89 -38.21
N GLY A 13 22.84 8.89 -37.35
CA GLY A 13 21.54 8.24 -37.27
C GLY A 13 21.44 6.83 -37.85
N SER A 14 21.75 5.83 -37.04
CA SER A 14 21.08 4.53 -37.15
C SER A 14 20.71 4.10 -35.74
N ILE A 15 19.57 4.63 -35.29
CA ILE A 15 18.87 4.18 -34.09
C ILE A 15 18.47 2.74 -34.39
N ALA A 16 19.25 1.80 -33.86
CA ALA A 16 18.89 0.41 -33.84
C ALA A 16 17.56 0.28 -33.09
N THR A 17 16.56 -0.15 -33.84
CA THR A 17 15.20 -0.44 -33.39
C THR A 17 15.26 -1.58 -32.36
N LEU A 18 15.47 -1.25 -31.07
CA LEU A 18 15.08 -2.13 -29.98
C LEU A 18 13.61 -1.83 -29.68
N CYS A 19 12.72 -2.51 -30.39
CA CYS A 19 11.36 -2.75 -29.91
C CYS A 19 11.45 -3.61 -28.64
N ILE A 20 11.72 -3.00 -27.50
CA ILE A 20 11.42 -3.65 -26.22
C ILE A 20 9.91 -3.57 -26.11
N ALA A 21 9.25 -4.69 -26.45
CA ALA A 21 7.86 -4.91 -26.13
C ALA A 21 7.68 -4.53 -24.66
N SER A 22 6.93 -3.45 -24.41
CA SER A 22 6.57 -3.01 -23.07
C SER A 22 5.54 -4.00 -22.55
N ILE A 23 6.01 -5.19 -22.20
CA ILE A 23 5.24 -6.12 -21.40
C ILE A 23 5.20 -5.46 -20.04
N ALA A 24 4.05 -4.86 -19.72
CA ALA A 24 3.72 -4.43 -18.38
C ALA A 24 3.62 -5.70 -17.53
N TYR A 25 4.78 -6.21 -17.11
CA TYR A 25 4.84 -7.12 -15.98
C TYR A 25 4.32 -6.31 -14.80
N GLY A 26 3.18 -6.73 -14.23
CA GLY A 26 2.86 -6.32 -12.87
C GLY A 26 4.09 -6.69 -12.05
N GLU A 27 4.81 -5.68 -11.54
CA GLU A 27 6.06 -5.91 -10.84
C GLU A 27 5.77 -6.79 -9.64
N GLU A 28 6.17 -8.07 -9.69
CA GLU A 28 6.34 -8.86 -8.48
C GLU A 28 7.37 -8.09 -7.64
N LEU A 29 6.88 -7.39 -6.61
CA LEU A 29 7.74 -6.59 -5.74
C LEU A 29 8.76 -7.53 -5.11
N LYS A 30 10.05 -7.21 -5.28
CA LYS A 30 11.16 -7.90 -4.63
C LYS A 30 10.88 -8.00 -3.12
N VAL A 31 11.05 -9.18 -2.52
CA VAL A 31 10.95 -9.35 -1.06
C VAL A 31 12.15 -8.71 -0.37
N CYS A 32 11.93 -8.05 0.77
CA CYS A 32 12.99 -7.42 1.54
C CYS A 32 13.85 -8.47 2.26
N GLU A 33 15.14 -8.55 1.95
CA GLU A 33 16.11 -9.39 2.68
C GLU A 33 17.07 -8.52 3.53
N THR A 34 17.36 -7.31 3.04
CA THR A 34 18.34 -6.40 3.62
C THR A 34 17.79 -5.00 3.79
N LYS A 35 18.49 -4.17 4.59
CA LYS A 35 18.18 -2.74 4.68
C LYS A 35 18.34 -2.01 3.34
N GLN A 36 19.25 -2.47 2.49
CA GLN A 36 19.48 -1.87 1.17
C GLN A 36 18.27 -2.11 0.24
N ASP A 37 17.59 -3.24 0.38
CA ASP A 37 16.36 -3.51 -0.37
C ASP A 37 15.26 -2.51 -0.02
N LYS A 38 15.12 -2.18 1.28
CA LYS A 38 14.18 -1.14 1.72
C LYS A 38 14.52 0.23 1.12
N MET A 39 15.80 0.50 0.88
CA MET A 39 16.24 1.73 0.19
C MET A 39 15.87 1.72 -1.30
N SER A 40 16.11 0.62 -2.02
CA SER A 40 15.83 0.51 -3.47
C SER A 40 14.34 0.29 -3.80
N GLY A 41 13.58 -0.26 -2.85
CA GLY A 41 12.21 -0.72 -3.07
C GLY A 41 12.11 -2.23 -2.84
N CYS A 42 11.21 -2.64 -1.94
CA CYS A 42 10.90 -4.05 -1.68
C CYS A 42 9.60 -4.19 -0.88
N ILE A 43 9.08 -5.40 -0.74
CA ILE A 43 7.97 -5.76 0.14
C ILE A 43 8.45 -6.63 1.29
N GLU A 44 8.14 -6.23 2.52
CA GLU A 44 8.37 -7.06 3.71
C GLU A 44 7.09 -7.82 3.97
N MET A 45 7.18 -9.15 3.92
CA MET A 45 6.07 -10.06 4.18
C MET A 45 6.30 -10.71 5.54
N ILE A 46 5.34 -10.53 6.45
CA ILE A 46 5.36 -11.15 7.78
C ILE A 46 4.15 -12.07 7.84
N GLU A 47 4.38 -13.38 7.95
CA GLU A 47 3.32 -14.38 8.12
C GLU A 47 3.34 -14.87 9.58
N GLY A 48 2.19 -14.78 10.24
CA GLY A 48 1.87 -15.51 11.45
C GLY A 48 1.13 -16.80 11.12
N GLU A 49 0.78 -17.59 12.14
CA GLU A 49 -0.04 -18.81 11.97
C GLU A 49 -1.39 -18.50 11.30
N GLU A 50 -1.91 -17.32 11.59
CA GLU A 50 -3.29 -16.93 11.34
C GLU A 50 -3.38 -15.45 10.94
N SER A 51 -2.27 -14.84 10.54
CA SER A 51 -2.22 -13.43 10.16
C SER A 51 -1.14 -13.21 9.13
N TYR A 52 -1.25 -12.15 8.34
CA TYR A 52 -0.16 -11.71 7.51
C TYR A 52 -0.14 -10.20 7.39
N THR A 53 1.05 -9.66 7.18
CA THR A 53 1.25 -8.24 6.90
C THR A 53 2.22 -8.09 5.73
N ASN A 54 1.78 -7.37 4.70
CA ASN A 54 2.57 -6.98 3.54
C ASN A 54 2.91 -5.49 3.63
N THR A 55 4.18 -5.15 3.85
CA THR A 55 4.64 -3.77 4.03
C THR A 55 5.58 -3.36 2.90
N PRO A 56 5.13 -2.55 1.92
CA PRO A 56 6.01 -2.06 0.87
C PRO A 56 6.89 -0.91 1.39
N TYR A 57 8.17 -0.94 1.00
CA TYR A 57 9.17 0.08 1.30
C TYR A 57 9.68 0.73 0.02
N LYS A 58 10.04 2.01 0.13
CA LYS A 58 10.79 2.78 -0.86
C LYS A 58 11.62 3.84 -0.15
N ASN A 59 12.88 4.03 -0.54
CA ASN A 59 13.79 4.99 0.10
C ASN A 59 13.89 4.80 1.63
N GLY A 60 13.84 3.55 2.09
CA GLY A 60 13.93 3.18 3.51
C GLY A 60 12.69 3.48 4.33
N LYS A 61 11.57 3.87 3.71
CA LYS A 61 10.31 4.23 4.38
C LYS A 61 9.15 3.42 3.82
N ILE A 62 8.12 3.19 4.62
CA ILE A 62 6.87 2.56 4.15
C ILE A 62 6.28 3.44 3.05
N HIS A 63 6.00 2.85 1.89
CA HIS A 63 5.50 3.58 0.74
C HIS A 63 4.73 2.63 -0.18
N GLY A 64 3.45 2.91 -0.41
CA GLY A 64 2.52 2.00 -1.07
C GLY A 64 1.39 1.58 -0.13
N VAL A 65 0.69 0.51 -0.48
CA VAL A 65 -0.42 -0.01 0.33
C VAL A 65 0.11 -1.08 1.27
N VAL A 66 -0.02 -0.86 2.56
CA VAL A 66 0.17 -1.90 3.57
C VAL A 66 -1.09 -2.73 3.61
N GLU A 67 -0.95 -4.04 3.42
CA GLU A 67 -2.05 -4.99 3.60
C GLU A 67 -1.84 -5.76 4.89
N ASP A 68 -2.86 -5.84 5.72
CA ASP A 68 -2.80 -6.51 7.02
C ASP A 68 -4.05 -7.35 7.23
N SER A 69 -3.87 -8.60 7.64
CA SER A 69 -4.93 -9.55 7.95
C SER A 69 -4.80 -9.97 9.39
N MET A 70 -5.76 -9.57 10.23
CA MET A 70 -5.82 -9.97 11.63
C MET A 70 -7.05 -10.85 11.88
N LEU A 71 -6.84 -12.03 12.47
CA LEU A 71 -7.91 -12.99 12.73
C LEU A 71 -8.65 -12.83 14.07
N TYR A 72 -8.19 -11.99 15.00
CA TYR A 72 -8.81 -11.96 16.33
C TYR A 72 -8.80 -10.59 17.02
N CYS A 73 -9.99 -9.97 17.12
CA CYS A 73 -10.26 -8.90 18.07
C CYS A 73 -11.54 -9.24 18.86
N GLU A 74 -11.38 -9.39 20.17
CA GLU A 74 -12.48 -9.53 21.15
C GLU A 74 -13.63 -10.47 20.72
N GLY A 75 -13.28 -11.66 20.21
CA GLY A 75 -14.27 -12.69 19.88
C GLY A 75 -14.89 -12.60 18.49
N ALA A 76 -14.34 -11.75 17.61
CA ALA A 76 -14.76 -11.62 16.23
C ALA A 76 -13.61 -11.88 15.25
N TRP A 77 -13.90 -12.78 14.30
CA TRP A 77 -12.96 -13.26 13.30
C TRP A 77 -13.05 -12.40 12.03
N MET A 78 -11.88 -12.10 11.44
CA MET A 78 -11.61 -11.64 10.06
C MET A 78 -11.76 -10.14 9.76
N GLY A 79 -10.70 -9.37 10.04
CA GLY A 79 -10.50 -8.04 9.45
C GLY A 79 -9.29 -8.04 8.51
N GLU A 80 -9.49 -7.75 7.21
CA GLU A 80 -8.39 -7.33 6.33
C GLU A 80 -8.40 -5.80 6.23
N SER A 81 -7.23 -5.19 6.19
CA SER A 81 -7.09 -3.76 5.94
C SER A 81 -6.09 -3.49 4.82
N LYS A 82 -6.40 -2.46 4.02
CA LYS A 82 -5.49 -1.89 3.03
C LYS A 82 -5.28 -0.43 3.39
N VAL A 83 -4.08 -0.07 3.82
CA VAL A 83 -3.77 1.28 4.30
C VAL A 83 -2.71 1.90 3.41
N PRO A 84 -3.01 2.98 2.68
CA PRO A 84 -2.02 3.64 1.85
C PRO A 84 -1.07 4.50 2.68
N TYR A 85 0.22 4.38 2.39
CA TYR A 85 1.30 5.15 2.99
C TYR A 85 2.11 5.88 1.92
N VAL A 86 2.49 7.11 2.25
CA VAL A 86 3.46 7.90 1.49
C VAL A 86 4.56 8.34 2.44
N ASN A 87 5.78 7.86 2.19
CA ASN A 87 6.99 8.24 2.95
C ASN A 87 6.86 8.02 4.47
N GLY A 88 6.28 6.89 4.86
CA GLY A 88 6.12 6.46 6.26
C GLY A 88 4.87 7.01 6.93
N LYS A 89 3.99 7.70 6.21
CA LYS A 89 2.77 8.30 6.77
C LYS A 89 1.52 7.82 6.07
N LYS A 90 0.44 7.58 6.80
CA LYS A 90 -0.88 7.25 6.22
C LYS A 90 -1.36 8.43 5.38
N GLU A 91 -1.64 8.18 4.12
CA GLU A 91 -2.04 9.19 3.15
C GLU A 91 -2.93 8.55 2.09
N GLY A 92 -4.18 9.01 1.97
CA GLY A 92 -5.16 8.46 1.05
C GLY A 92 -6.31 7.73 1.74
N GLU A 93 -7.02 6.90 0.98
CA GLU A 93 -8.18 6.16 1.46
C GLU A 93 -7.80 4.73 1.83
N ALA A 94 -7.88 4.42 3.13
CA ALA A 94 -7.76 3.08 3.66
C ALA A 94 -9.08 2.32 3.53
N GLN A 95 -9.00 1.01 3.33
CA GLN A 95 -10.14 0.12 3.18
C GLN A 95 -10.12 -0.93 4.29
N LEU A 96 -11.28 -1.19 4.88
CA LEU A 96 -11.48 -2.24 5.88
C LEU A 96 -12.45 -3.27 5.33
N PHE A 97 -12.08 -4.54 5.44
CA PHE A 97 -12.85 -5.67 4.97
C PHE A 97 -13.15 -6.61 6.11
N VAL A 98 -14.36 -7.17 6.11
CA VAL A 98 -14.76 -8.28 7.01
C VAL A 98 -15.27 -9.40 6.14
N ASN A 99 -14.76 -10.62 6.35
CA ASN A 99 -15.08 -11.78 5.50
C ASN A 99 -14.98 -11.43 4.00
N THR A 100 -13.88 -10.78 3.59
CA THR A 100 -13.60 -10.28 2.22
C THR A 100 -14.53 -9.17 1.69
N LYS A 101 -15.53 -8.72 2.47
CA LYS A 101 -16.44 -7.65 2.07
C LYS A 101 -15.98 -6.31 2.62
N LEU A 102 -15.91 -5.29 1.76
CA LEU A 102 -15.63 -3.92 2.19
C LEU A 102 -16.72 -3.45 3.17
N VAL A 103 -16.32 -3.09 4.39
CA VAL A 103 -17.22 -2.59 5.43
C VAL A 103 -17.05 -1.09 5.66
N ALA A 104 -15.85 -0.56 5.44
CA ALA A 104 -15.57 0.86 5.64
C ALA A 104 -14.44 1.37 4.76
N THR A 105 -14.47 2.67 4.52
CA THR A 105 -13.36 3.45 3.97
C THR A 105 -12.97 4.54 4.96
N ILE A 106 -11.67 4.78 5.13
CA ILE A 106 -11.14 5.79 6.06
C ILE A 106 -10.11 6.63 5.34
N LYS A 107 -10.35 7.93 5.24
CA LYS A 107 -9.41 8.87 4.64
C LYS A 107 -8.42 9.39 5.68
N TYR A 108 -7.14 9.28 5.35
CA TYR A 108 -6.03 9.85 6.11
C TYR A 108 -5.29 10.90 5.29
N THR A 109 -4.77 11.92 5.99
CA THR A 109 -3.79 12.86 5.45
C THR A 109 -2.71 13.07 6.49
N ASN A 110 -1.45 12.75 6.13
CA ASN A 110 -0.30 12.88 7.00
C ASN A 110 -0.57 12.31 8.41
N ASP A 111 -0.97 11.03 8.47
CA ASP A 111 -1.35 10.26 9.67
C ASP A 111 -2.63 10.68 10.39
N LYS A 112 -3.28 11.77 9.98
CA LYS A 112 -4.50 12.27 10.62
C LYS A 112 -5.74 11.69 9.95
N PHE A 113 -6.68 11.20 10.75
CA PHE A 113 -8.02 10.88 10.30
C PHE A 113 -8.71 12.14 9.75
N VAL A 114 -9.23 12.06 8.54
CA VAL A 114 -10.00 13.13 7.88
C VAL A 114 -11.49 12.82 7.92
N SER A 115 -11.85 11.61 7.50
CA SER A 115 -13.23 11.15 7.40
C SER A 115 -13.26 9.63 7.30
N GLY A 116 -14.43 9.03 7.50
CA GLY A 116 -14.65 7.69 7.00
C GLY A 116 -16.12 7.33 6.93
N LYS A 117 -16.41 6.33 6.12
CA LYS A 117 -17.75 5.96 5.70
C LYS A 117 -17.91 4.45 5.74
N CYS A 118 -19.02 4.01 6.32
CA CYS A 118 -19.42 2.60 6.29
C CYS A 118 -20.17 2.28 5.00
N THR A 119 -20.05 1.06 4.51
CA THR A 119 -20.79 0.62 3.32
C THR A 119 -22.29 0.52 3.56
N ASN A 120 -22.73 0.38 4.81
CA ASN A 120 -24.14 0.50 5.22
C ASN A 120 -24.68 1.95 5.22
N GLY A 121 -23.90 2.93 4.75
CA GLY A 121 -24.30 4.33 4.65
C GLY A 121 -24.26 5.11 5.98
N LYS A 122 -24.03 4.45 7.12
CA LYS A 122 -23.85 5.12 8.40
C LYS A 122 -22.47 5.77 8.50
N ALA A 123 -22.37 6.83 9.31
CA ALA A 123 -21.09 7.43 9.65
C ALA A 123 -20.32 6.50 10.59
N LEU A 124 -18.99 6.52 10.48
CA LEU A 124 -18.13 5.87 11.47
C LEU A 124 -18.32 6.52 12.83
N SER A 125 -18.71 5.73 13.83
CA SER A 125 -18.73 6.18 15.22
C SER A 125 -17.41 5.88 15.88
N LYS A 126 -16.88 6.80 16.69
CA LYS A 126 -15.79 6.49 17.59
C LYS A 126 -16.34 5.51 18.62
N SER A 127 -15.82 4.28 18.69
CA SER A 127 -16.23 3.37 19.77
C SER A 127 -15.79 3.96 21.11
N GLY A 128 -16.72 4.07 22.06
CA GLY A 128 -16.36 4.21 23.47
C GLY A 128 -15.81 2.88 24.01
N PRO A 129 -15.13 2.88 25.17
CA PRO A 129 -14.66 1.65 25.82
C PRO A 129 -15.80 0.63 26.06
N SER A 130 -17.05 1.10 26.19
CA SER A 130 -18.25 0.28 26.38
C SER A 130 -18.79 -0.34 25.10
N ASP A 131 -18.51 0.25 23.94
CA ASP A 131 -19.06 -0.20 22.64
C ASP A 131 -18.17 -1.26 21.98
N ALA A 132 -16.93 -1.41 22.46
CA ALA A 132 -16.03 -2.50 22.06
C ALA A 132 -16.56 -3.86 22.53
N ILE A 133 -17.20 -3.91 23.70
CA ILE A 133 -17.72 -5.15 24.32
C ILE A 133 -18.94 -5.71 23.53
N SER A 134 -19.68 -4.87 22.83
CA SER A 134 -20.88 -5.25 22.07
C SER A 134 -20.71 -5.15 20.54
N SER A 135 -19.61 -4.57 20.07
CA SER A 135 -19.31 -4.46 18.66
C SER A 135 -18.14 -5.39 18.30
N PRO A 136 -18.39 -6.52 17.62
CA PRO A 136 -17.34 -7.44 17.15
C PRO A 136 -16.33 -6.81 16.17
N ASN A 137 -16.34 -5.49 15.95
CA ASN A 137 -15.51 -4.81 14.95
C ASN A 137 -14.41 -3.93 15.57
N ALA A 138 -14.24 -3.95 16.89
CA ALA A 138 -13.34 -3.03 17.59
C ALA A 138 -11.95 -3.65 17.86
N CYS A 139 -11.09 -3.67 16.85
CA CYS A 139 -9.64 -3.80 17.09
C CYS A 139 -9.11 -2.50 17.69
N SER A 140 -8.98 -2.47 19.01
CA SER A 140 -8.23 -1.47 19.82
C SER A 140 -8.56 0.00 19.52
N GLY A 141 -9.62 0.53 20.15
CA GLY A 141 -9.88 1.99 20.22
C GLY A 141 -10.23 2.65 18.88
N GLY A 142 -10.74 1.85 17.93
CA GLY A 142 -11.00 2.24 16.57
C GLY A 142 -12.43 2.74 16.31
N TYR A 143 -12.59 3.45 15.20
CA TYR A 143 -13.89 3.77 14.64
C TYR A 143 -14.62 2.49 14.23
N VAL A 144 -15.89 2.36 14.58
CA VAL A 144 -16.73 1.20 14.22
C VAL A 144 -17.86 1.62 13.29
N CYS A 145 -18.30 0.67 12.46
CA CYS A 145 -19.55 0.81 11.74
C CYS A 145 -20.70 0.37 12.64
N PRO A 146 -21.66 1.26 12.95
CA PRO A 146 -22.80 0.89 13.77
C PRO A 146 -23.58 -0.22 13.06
N VAL A 147 -23.83 -1.33 13.77
CA VAL A 147 -24.83 -2.32 13.36
C VAL A 147 -26.22 -1.74 13.55
N GLU A 148 -27.22 -2.27 12.85
CA GLU A 148 -28.63 -1.89 13.06
C GLU A 148 -29.16 -2.39 14.41
#